data_AF-A0A1F3XBZ6-F1
#
_entry.id   AF-A0A1F3XBZ6-F1
#
_cell.length_a   1.000
_cell.length_b   1.000
_cell.length_c   1.000
_cell.angle_alpha   90.00
_cell.angle_beta   90.00
_cell.angle_gamma   90.00
#
_symmetry.space_group_name_H-M   'P 1'
#
loop_
_entity.id
_entity.type
_entity.pdbx_description
1 polymer ?
#
loop_
_entity_poly.entity_id
_entity_poly.type
_entity_poly.pdbx_seq_one_letter_code
_entity_poly.pdbx_strand_id
1 'polypeptide(L)'
;MIRAADCGGGVVFEPQIKSSIRFCDWMAQVMGHVARAWYCGWTPRIGTELSREYISPGLVQNLRQLDESASALAKTLIEARQVATALSRKSSFLKSDKLMNIDDRFELRALGQKLLDIDTFIDRFGIDSKALLPFIRMFKVLMHNLRGQMLTDLGKESAESYNQLAQGVGILRDWIKHTLDLAKPVAVKGACVISISRGKELV
;
A
#
# COMPACT_ATOMS: atom_id res chain seq x y z
N MET A 1 -16.20 -45.61 -13.73
CA MET A 1 -14.72 -45.71 -13.64
C MET A 1 -14.19 -44.32 -13.28
N ILE A 2 -13.83 -44.10 -12.02
CA ILE A 2 -13.30 -42.80 -11.54
C ILE A 2 -11.78 -42.82 -11.79
N ARG A 3 -11.26 -41.83 -12.52
CA ARG A 3 -9.83 -41.74 -12.88
C ARG A 3 -9.02 -41.13 -11.72
N ALA A 4 -7.75 -41.51 -11.61
CA ALA A 4 -6.82 -40.97 -10.62
C ALA A 4 -6.48 -39.48 -10.91
N ALA A 5 -6.23 -38.72 -9.84
CA ALA A 5 -6.14 -37.25 -9.83
C ALA A 5 -4.90 -36.68 -10.55
N ASP A 6 -3.92 -37.52 -10.85
CA ASP A 6 -2.68 -37.24 -11.58
C ASP A 6 -2.89 -37.03 -13.09
N CYS A 7 -4.05 -37.41 -13.64
CA CYS A 7 -4.38 -37.30 -15.06
C CYS A 7 -5.20 -36.04 -15.42
N GLY A 8 -5.14 -34.96 -14.62
CA GLY A 8 -5.82 -33.68 -14.94
C GLY A 8 -7.35 -33.72 -14.89
N GLY A 9 -7.93 -34.80 -14.34
CA GLY A 9 -9.37 -34.98 -14.13
C GLY A 9 -9.74 -35.14 -12.65
N GLY A 10 -8.98 -34.50 -11.76
CA GLY A 10 -9.26 -34.54 -10.32
C GLY A 10 -10.51 -33.74 -9.99
N VAL A 11 -11.49 -34.40 -9.36
CA VAL A 11 -12.60 -33.70 -8.70
C VAL A 11 -12.00 -32.94 -7.52
N VAL A 12 -11.88 -31.62 -7.64
CA VAL A 12 -11.52 -30.75 -6.52
C VAL A 12 -12.73 -30.70 -5.60
N PHE A 13 -12.66 -31.45 -4.50
CA PHE A 13 -13.66 -31.33 -3.44
C PHE A 13 -13.43 -29.97 -2.75
N GLU A 14 -14.39 -29.05 -2.91
CA GLU A 14 -14.40 -27.86 -2.07
C GLU A 14 -14.47 -28.31 -0.60
N PRO A 15 -13.53 -27.86 0.26
CA PRO A 15 -13.57 -28.22 1.67
C PRO A 15 -14.89 -27.69 2.24
N GLN A 16 -15.76 -28.61 2.67
CA GLN A 16 -17.06 -28.28 3.29
C GLN A 16 -16.91 -27.52 4.61
N ILE A 17 -15.70 -27.49 5.18
CA ILE A 17 -15.36 -26.71 6.36
C ILE A 17 -14.89 -25.33 5.90
N LYS A 18 -15.70 -24.30 6.16
CA LYS A 18 -15.30 -22.89 6.01
C LYS A 18 -14.12 -22.62 6.95
N SER A 19 -12.90 -22.74 6.44
CA SER A 19 -11.68 -22.46 7.20
C SER A 19 -11.47 -20.95 7.30
N SER A 20 -10.99 -20.49 8.45
CA SER A 20 -10.62 -19.08 8.58
C SER A 20 -9.48 -18.74 7.62
N ILE A 21 -9.58 -17.58 6.97
CA ILE A 21 -8.54 -17.12 6.03
C ILE A 21 -7.23 -16.88 6.81
N ARG A 22 -6.13 -17.42 6.30
CA ARG A 22 -4.80 -17.17 6.87
C ARG A 22 -4.33 -15.78 6.43
N PHE A 23 -3.48 -15.17 7.25
CA PHE A 23 -2.92 -13.85 6.96
C PHE A 23 -2.20 -13.80 5.60
N CYS A 24 -1.45 -14.86 5.24
CA CYS A 24 -0.76 -14.93 3.96
C CYS A 24 -1.72 -14.96 2.77
N ASP A 25 -2.83 -15.69 2.89
CA ASP A 25 -3.83 -15.79 1.82
C ASP A 25 -4.58 -14.45 1.66
N TRP A 26 -4.91 -13.81 2.79
CA TRP A 26 -5.48 -12.45 2.81
C TRP A 26 -4.53 -11.44 2.16
N MET A 27 -3.24 -11.46 2.51
CA MET A 27 -2.24 -10.58 1.91
C MET A 27 -2.10 -10.84 0.40
N ALA A 28 -2.15 -12.10 -0.04
CA ALA A 28 -2.10 -12.42 -1.47
C ALA A 28 -3.29 -11.83 -2.25
N GLN A 29 -4.50 -11.81 -1.67
CA GLN A 29 -5.66 -11.14 -2.27
C GLN A 29 -5.43 -9.63 -2.41
N VAL A 30 -4.92 -8.99 -1.35
CA VAL A 30 -4.56 -7.56 -1.39
C VAL A 30 -3.53 -7.27 -2.47
N MET A 31 -2.45 -8.05 -2.53
CA MET A 31 -1.42 -7.88 -3.55
C MET A 31 -1.97 -8.11 -4.97
N GLY A 32 -2.93 -9.01 -5.14
CA GLY A 32 -3.66 -9.19 -6.39
C GLY A 32 -4.43 -7.93 -6.81
N HIS A 33 -5.09 -7.26 -5.86
CA HIS A 33 -5.76 -5.98 -6.12
C HIS A 33 -4.76 -4.87 -6.47
N VAL A 34 -3.64 -4.77 -5.75
CA VAL A 34 -2.57 -3.82 -6.06
C VAL A 34 -2.02 -4.05 -7.46
N ALA A 35 -1.73 -5.30 -7.82
CA ALA A 35 -1.25 -5.65 -9.16
C ALA A 35 -2.27 -5.27 -10.24
N ARG A 36 -3.56 -5.58 -10.07
CA ARG A 36 -4.61 -5.17 -11.03
C ARG A 36 -4.70 -3.65 -11.16
N ALA A 37 -4.60 -2.92 -10.05
CA ALA A 37 -4.58 -1.45 -10.08
C ALA A 37 -3.45 -0.93 -10.97
N TRP A 38 -2.24 -1.49 -10.81
CA TRP A 38 -1.04 -1.03 -11.49
C TRP A 38 -0.96 -1.45 -12.94
N TYR A 39 -1.31 -2.71 -13.26
CA TYR A 39 -1.14 -3.26 -14.61
C TYR A 39 -2.39 -3.11 -15.47
N CYS A 40 -3.58 -3.10 -14.87
CA CYS A 40 -4.84 -3.08 -15.60
C CYS A 40 -5.60 -1.76 -15.46
N GLY A 41 -5.18 -0.86 -14.56
CA GLY A 41 -5.85 0.43 -14.34
C GLY A 41 -7.24 0.32 -13.70
N TRP A 42 -7.62 -0.86 -13.20
CA TRP A 42 -8.90 -1.09 -12.54
C TRP A 42 -8.71 -1.97 -11.29
N THR A 43 -9.55 -1.74 -10.28
CA THR A 43 -9.59 -2.56 -9.06
C THR A 43 -11.02 -3.01 -8.78
N PRO A 44 -11.28 -4.29 -8.46
CA PRO A 44 -12.59 -4.72 -8.00
C PRO A 44 -12.94 -4.04 -6.68
N ARG A 45 -14.23 -4.00 -6.35
CA ARG A 45 -14.69 -3.52 -5.05
C ARG A 45 -14.05 -4.35 -3.95
N ILE A 46 -13.48 -3.68 -2.96
CA ILE A 46 -12.76 -4.32 -1.85
C ILE A 46 -13.72 -5.20 -1.04
N GLY A 47 -13.26 -6.42 -0.73
CA GLY A 47 -13.91 -7.31 0.21
C GLY A 47 -15.17 -8.02 -0.28
N THR A 48 -15.49 -7.98 -1.59
CA THR A 48 -16.54 -8.85 -2.16
C THR A 48 -16.24 -10.34 -1.98
N GLU A 49 -14.96 -10.66 -1.79
CA GLU A 49 -14.43 -12.01 -1.59
C GLU A 49 -14.36 -12.39 -0.09
N LEU A 50 -14.63 -11.45 0.83
CA LEU A 50 -14.51 -11.62 2.28
C LEU A 50 -15.86 -11.64 2.97
N SER A 51 -16.15 -12.77 3.61
CA SER A 51 -17.25 -12.91 4.57
C SER A 51 -16.73 -12.89 6.00
N ARG A 52 -17.54 -12.37 6.93
CA ARG A 52 -17.22 -12.32 8.38
C ARG A 52 -16.80 -13.68 8.95
N GLU A 53 -17.42 -14.75 8.47
CA GLU A 53 -17.18 -16.13 8.91
C GLU A 53 -15.73 -16.59 8.69
N TYR A 54 -15.03 -16.00 7.72
CA TYR A 54 -13.64 -16.34 7.44
C TYR A 54 -12.64 -15.58 8.34
N ILE A 55 -13.08 -14.58 9.10
CA ILE A 55 -12.19 -13.70 9.87
C ILE A 55 -11.91 -14.28 11.25
N SER A 56 -10.68 -14.74 11.47
CA SER A 56 -10.23 -15.22 12.79
C SER A 56 -9.76 -14.07 13.70
N PRO A 57 -9.80 -14.25 15.04
CA PRO A 57 -9.23 -13.27 15.98
C PRO A 57 -7.73 -13.01 15.75
N GLY A 58 -6.97 -14.04 15.39
CA GLY A 58 -5.54 -13.90 15.08
C GLY A 58 -5.29 -13.03 13.84
N LEU A 59 -6.15 -13.14 12.82
CA LEU A 59 -6.11 -12.23 11.68
C LEU A 59 -6.38 -10.79 12.11
N VAL A 60 -7.40 -10.55 12.93
CA VAL A 60 -7.73 -9.19 13.43
C VAL A 60 -6.55 -8.56 14.18
N GLN A 61 -5.86 -9.34 15.03
CA GLN A 61 -4.69 -8.85 15.75
C GLN A 61 -3.56 -8.44 14.80
N ASN A 62 -3.24 -9.28 13.82
CA ASN A 62 -2.23 -8.99 12.80
C ASN A 62 -2.60 -7.74 11.98
N LEU A 63 -3.87 -7.59 11.61
CA LEU A 63 -4.34 -6.46 10.83
C LEU A 63 -4.27 -5.13 11.59
N ARG A 64 -4.49 -5.12 12.90
CA ARG A 64 -4.32 -3.90 13.72
C ARG A 64 -2.87 -3.44 13.77
N GLN A 65 -1.94 -4.37 13.98
CA GLN A 65 -0.50 -4.06 13.95
C GLN A 65 -0.05 -3.59 12.55
N LEU A 66 -0.62 -4.21 11.51
CA LEU A 66 -0.35 -3.84 10.13
C LEU A 66 -0.91 -2.45 9.78
N ASP A 67 -2.05 -2.03 10.33
CA ASP A 67 -2.65 -0.72 10.05
C ASP A 67 -1.72 0.44 10.44
N GLU A 68 -1.11 0.34 11.61
CA GLU A 68 -0.15 1.32 12.11
C GLU A 68 1.08 1.37 11.21
N SER A 69 1.62 0.19 10.85
CA SER A 69 2.79 0.07 9.98
C SER A 69 2.50 0.60 8.58
N ALA A 70 1.36 0.23 7.99
CA ALA A 70 0.93 0.69 6.67
C ALA A 70 0.67 2.20 6.65
N SER A 71 0.13 2.76 7.73
CA SER A 71 -0.08 4.20 7.87
C SER A 71 1.23 4.97 7.96
N ALA A 72 2.24 4.45 8.67
CA ALA A 72 3.57 5.03 8.71
C ALA A 72 4.22 4.99 7.32
N LEU A 73 4.20 3.83 6.65
CA LEU A 73 4.74 3.66 5.30
C LEU A 73 4.08 4.62 4.30
N ALA A 74 2.75 4.78 4.34
CA ALA A 74 2.03 5.70 3.47
C ALA A 74 2.52 7.15 3.62
N LYS A 75 2.74 7.61 4.86
CA LYS A 75 3.26 8.95 5.14
C LYS A 75 4.68 9.12 4.60
N THR A 76 5.54 8.14 4.83
CA THR A 76 6.92 8.14 4.31
C THR A 76 6.95 8.21 2.79
N LEU A 77 6.11 7.43 2.09
CA LEU A 77 6.04 7.46 0.62
C LEU A 77 5.53 8.79 0.08
N ILE A 78 4.59 9.45 0.78
CA ILE A 78 4.12 10.80 0.41
C ILE A 78 5.25 11.82 0.56
N GLU A 79 6.02 11.73 1.64
CA GLU A 79 7.20 12.59 1.85
C GLU A 79 8.26 12.33 0.78
N ALA A 80 8.58 11.07 0.49
CA ALA A 80 9.53 10.68 -0.54
C ALA A 80 9.14 11.25 -1.92
N ARG A 81 7.85 11.15 -2.28
CA ARG A 81 7.29 11.75 -3.49
C ARG A 81 7.50 13.27 -3.53
N GLN A 82 7.23 13.96 -2.43
CA GLN A 82 7.41 15.41 -2.35
C GLN A 82 8.88 15.81 -2.55
N VAL A 83 9.80 15.10 -1.88
CA VAL A 83 11.25 15.35 -2.00
C VAL A 83 11.73 15.05 -3.43
N ALA A 84 11.32 13.94 -4.04
CA ALA A 84 11.67 13.59 -5.41
C ALA A 84 11.12 14.60 -6.43
N THR A 85 9.88 15.08 -6.22
CA THR A 85 9.28 16.15 -7.05
C THR A 85 10.07 17.45 -6.91
N ALA A 86 10.47 17.82 -5.69
CA ALA A 86 11.29 19.01 -5.45
C ALA A 86 12.67 18.87 -6.13
N LEU A 87 13.29 17.69 -6.05
CA LEU A 87 14.56 17.39 -6.71
C LEU A 87 14.44 17.51 -8.23
N SER A 88 13.40 16.92 -8.83
CA SER A 88 13.12 17.03 -10.27
C SER A 88 12.89 18.48 -10.68
N ARG A 89 12.08 19.22 -9.93
CA ARG A 89 11.80 20.64 -10.22
C ARG A 89 13.08 21.46 -10.15
N LYS A 90 13.90 21.32 -9.11
CA LYS A 90 15.16 22.04 -8.95
C LYS A 90 16.15 21.71 -10.05
N SER A 91 16.33 20.42 -10.36
CA SER A 91 17.23 19.98 -11.44
C SER A 91 16.78 20.43 -12.83
N SER A 92 15.48 20.65 -13.06
CA SER A 92 14.97 21.12 -14.36
C SER A 92 15.46 22.52 -14.74
N PHE A 93 15.73 23.37 -13.73
CA PHE A 93 16.26 24.72 -13.94
C PHE A 93 17.76 24.73 -14.27
N LEU A 94 18.43 23.59 -14.13
CA LEU A 94 19.89 23.49 -14.17
C LEU A 94 20.42 22.94 -15.50
N LYS A 95 19.79 23.29 -16.64
CA LYS A 95 20.15 22.82 -17.98
C LYS A 95 21.63 23.02 -18.40
N SER A 96 22.46 23.73 -17.62
CA SER A 96 23.91 23.83 -17.84
C SER A 96 24.70 23.80 -16.52
N ASP A 97 25.52 22.75 -16.34
CA ASP A 97 26.44 22.55 -15.20
C ASP A 97 27.45 23.71 -14.99
N LYS A 98 27.71 24.49 -16.05
CA LYS A 98 28.70 25.59 -16.07
C LYS A 98 28.21 26.88 -15.38
N LEU A 99 26.93 27.03 -15.08
CA LEU A 99 26.33 28.25 -14.51
C LEU A 99 25.56 28.01 -13.20
N MET A 100 25.91 26.93 -12.49
CA MET A 100 25.19 26.55 -11.28
C MET A 100 25.72 27.31 -10.07
N ASN A 101 24.84 28.06 -9.39
CA ASN A 101 25.17 28.68 -8.13
C ASN A 101 25.51 27.60 -7.09
N ILE A 102 26.47 27.91 -6.21
CA ILE A 102 26.92 27.03 -5.14
C ILE A 102 25.75 26.61 -4.24
N ASP A 103 24.82 27.52 -3.96
CA ASP A 103 23.64 27.26 -3.12
C ASP A 103 22.72 26.20 -3.73
N ASP A 104 22.46 26.26 -5.04
CA ASP A 104 21.65 25.27 -5.75
C ASP A 104 22.31 23.88 -5.72
N ARG A 105 23.65 23.82 -5.72
CA ARG A 105 24.40 22.56 -5.55
C ARG A 105 24.16 21.96 -4.18
N PHE A 106 24.23 22.78 -3.14
CA PHE A 106 24.01 22.33 -1.77
C PHE A 106 22.58 21.84 -1.58
N GLU A 107 21.59 22.54 -2.12
CA GLU A 107 20.20 22.14 -1.97
C GLU A 107 19.88 20.85 -2.73
N LEU A 108 20.35 20.69 -3.97
CA LEU A 108 20.20 19.41 -4.69
C LEU A 108 20.84 18.26 -3.92
N ARG A 109 22.03 18.47 -3.35
CA ARG A 109 22.72 17.46 -2.55
C ARG A 109 21.92 17.11 -1.29
N ALA A 110 21.35 18.11 -0.62
CA ALA A 110 20.50 17.91 0.56
C ALA A 110 19.23 17.12 0.22
N LEU A 111 18.56 17.44 -0.89
CA LEU A 111 17.40 16.69 -1.37
C LEU A 111 17.75 15.26 -1.75
N GLY A 112 18.87 15.05 -2.45
CA GLY A 112 19.36 13.72 -2.79
C GLY A 112 19.70 12.89 -1.55
N GLN A 113 20.38 13.48 -0.57
CA GLN A 113 20.68 12.80 0.70
C GLN A 113 19.40 12.42 1.44
N LYS A 114 18.43 13.34 1.51
CA LYS A 114 17.14 13.07 2.16
C LYS A 114 16.40 11.90 1.50
N LEU A 115 16.45 11.76 0.17
CA LEU A 115 15.88 10.58 -0.52
C LEU A 115 16.59 9.30 -0.13
N LEU A 116 17.92 9.28 -0.10
CA LEU A 116 18.69 8.11 0.33
C LEU A 116 18.37 7.69 1.78
N ASP A 117 18.17 8.67 2.66
CA ASP A 117 17.78 8.42 4.04
C ASP A 117 16.37 7.80 4.11
N ILE A 118 15.44 8.29 3.30
CA ILE A 118 14.08 7.73 3.20
C ILE A 118 14.12 6.31 2.62
N ASP A 119 14.90 6.05 1.58
CA ASP A 119 15.04 4.71 0.98
C ASP A 119 15.63 3.72 1.98
N THR A 120 16.64 4.15 2.74
CA THR A 120 17.23 3.36 3.83
C THR A 120 16.19 3.07 4.91
N PHE A 121 15.36 4.05 5.25
CA PHE A 121 14.27 3.85 6.20
C PHE A 121 13.22 2.86 5.68
N ILE A 122 12.81 2.97 4.41
CA ILE A 122 11.88 2.05 3.75
C ILE A 122 12.43 0.61 3.76
N ASP A 123 13.72 0.44 3.49
CA ASP A 123 14.38 -0.87 3.51
C ASP A 123 14.39 -1.49 4.93
N ARG A 124 14.71 -0.69 5.95
CA ARG A 124 14.62 -1.14 7.36
C ARG A 124 13.19 -1.48 7.75
N PHE A 125 12.23 -0.70 7.29
CA PHE A 125 10.81 -0.92 7.55
C PHE A 125 10.31 -2.30 7.08
N GLY A 126 10.84 -2.78 5.95
CA GLY A 126 10.54 -4.13 5.44
C GLY A 126 11.11 -5.28 6.27
N ILE A 127 12.22 -5.03 6.97
CA ILE A 127 12.85 -6.01 7.86
C ILE A 127 12.03 -6.12 9.15
N ASP A 128 11.64 -4.98 9.70
CA ASP A 128 10.88 -4.91 10.96
C ASP A 128 9.44 -5.40 10.79
N SER A 129 8.80 -5.06 9.67
CA SER A 129 7.43 -5.49 9.35
C SER A 129 7.42 -6.49 8.20
N LYS A 130 7.59 -7.78 8.53
CA LYS A 130 7.56 -8.89 7.54
C LYS A 130 6.31 -8.88 6.66
N ALA A 131 5.19 -8.38 7.17
CA ALA A 131 3.94 -8.25 6.44
C ALA A 131 4.03 -7.27 5.25
N LEU A 132 4.89 -6.26 5.33
CA LEU A 132 5.07 -5.24 4.29
C LEU A 132 6.22 -5.57 3.33
N LEU A 133 6.95 -6.66 3.57
CA LEU A 133 8.04 -7.11 2.70
C LEU A 133 7.66 -7.20 1.21
N PRO A 134 6.46 -7.64 0.81
CA PRO A 134 6.04 -7.61 -0.60
C PRO A 134 6.07 -6.20 -1.20
N PHE A 135 5.61 -5.17 -0.47
CA PHE A 135 5.63 -3.78 -0.92
C PHE A 135 7.06 -3.27 -1.07
N ILE A 136 7.97 -3.64 -0.15
CA ILE A 136 9.39 -3.25 -0.24
C ILE A 136 10.07 -3.91 -1.44
N ARG A 137 9.76 -5.18 -1.72
CA ARG A 137 10.26 -5.85 -2.93
C ARG A 137 9.78 -5.18 -4.20
N MET A 138 8.49 -4.81 -4.27
CA MET A 138 7.95 -4.05 -5.40
C MET A 138 8.63 -2.68 -5.54
N PHE A 139 8.87 -1.99 -4.42
CA PHE A 139 9.61 -0.72 -4.40
C PHE A 139 11.00 -0.85 -5.02
N LYS A 140 11.77 -1.89 -4.63
CA LYS A 140 13.08 -2.15 -5.23
C LYS A 140 13.00 -2.38 -6.73
N VAL A 141 11.98 -3.11 -7.19
CA VAL A 141 11.76 -3.34 -8.62
C VAL A 141 11.44 -2.02 -9.34
N LEU A 142 10.57 -1.17 -8.78
CA LEU A 142 10.24 0.12 -9.38
C LEU A 142 11.47 1.03 -9.47
N MET A 143 12.23 1.15 -8.38
CA MET A 143 13.43 1.99 -8.35
C MET A 143 14.60 1.46 -9.19
N HIS A 144 14.71 0.14 -9.37
CA HIS A 144 15.69 -0.45 -10.29
C HIS A 144 15.36 -0.16 -11.77
N ASN A 145 14.08 0.07 -12.09
CA ASN A 145 13.63 0.27 -13.47
C ASN A 145 13.56 1.75 -13.89
N LEU A 146 14.12 2.66 -13.10
CA LEU A 146 14.28 4.06 -13.50
C LEU A 146 15.22 4.14 -14.71
N ARG A 147 14.81 4.88 -15.75
CA ARG A 147 15.50 5.01 -17.05
C ARG A 147 16.04 6.41 -17.31
N GLY A 148 15.83 7.34 -16.37
CA GLY A 148 16.30 8.72 -16.48
C GLY A 148 17.82 8.83 -16.68
N GLN A 149 18.24 9.54 -17.73
CA GLN A 149 19.66 9.86 -17.97
C GLN A 149 20.07 11.16 -17.25
N MET A 150 19.11 12.05 -17.00
CA MET A 150 19.32 13.29 -16.25
C MET A 150 18.71 13.18 -14.86
N LEU A 151 19.27 13.94 -13.91
CA LEU A 151 18.75 14.03 -12.53
C LEU A 151 17.27 14.46 -12.50
N THR A 152 16.87 15.29 -13.45
CA THR A 152 15.50 15.74 -13.65
C THR A 152 14.53 14.59 -13.93
N ASP A 153 14.94 13.70 -14.83
CA ASP A 153 14.16 12.54 -15.25
C ASP A 153 14.10 11.52 -14.12
N LEU A 154 15.25 11.25 -13.47
CA LEU A 154 15.32 10.37 -12.30
C LEU A 154 14.40 10.87 -11.18
N GLY A 155 14.46 12.16 -10.84
CA GLY A 155 13.58 12.71 -9.80
C GLY A 155 12.10 12.60 -10.16
N LYS A 156 11.74 12.74 -11.44
CA LYS A 156 10.36 12.60 -11.91
C LYS A 156 9.89 11.15 -11.82
N GLU A 157 10.66 10.22 -12.37
CA GLU A 157 10.33 8.78 -12.35
C GLU A 157 10.33 8.20 -10.93
N SER A 158 11.23 8.65 -10.05
CA SER A 158 11.20 8.30 -8.63
C SER A 158 9.92 8.81 -7.96
N ALA A 159 9.51 10.06 -8.24
CA ALA A 159 8.27 10.61 -7.69
C ALA A 159 7.04 9.81 -8.14
N GLU A 160 6.99 9.41 -9.42
CA GLU A 160 5.95 8.53 -9.96
C GLU A 160 5.94 7.16 -9.27
N SER A 161 7.13 6.57 -9.05
CA SER A 161 7.30 5.29 -8.36
C SER A 161 6.82 5.35 -6.90
N TYR A 162 7.21 6.38 -6.14
CA TYR A 162 6.72 6.59 -4.78
C TYR A 162 5.21 6.81 -4.74
N ASN A 163 4.66 7.53 -5.72
CA ASN A 163 3.22 7.73 -5.84
C ASN A 163 2.47 6.42 -6.10
N GLN A 164 2.96 5.59 -7.02
CA GLN A 164 2.39 4.29 -7.34
C GLN A 164 2.39 3.35 -6.12
N LEU A 165 3.49 3.33 -5.35
CA LEU A 165 3.56 2.60 -4.09
C LEU A 165 2.59 3.14 -3.04
N ALA A 166 2.50 4.47 -2.90
CA ALA A 166 1.57 5.08 -1.95
C ALA A 166 0.12 4.70 -2.27
N GLN A 167 -0.25 4.63 -3.56
CA GLN A 167 -1.55 4.12 -3.99
C GLN A 167 -1.75 2.64 -3.63
N GLY A 168 -0.73 1.80 -3.85
CA GLY A 168 -0.77 0.39 -3.44
C GLY A 168 -0.96 0.22 -1.93
N VAL A 169 -0.26 1.00 -1.11
CA VAL A 169 -0.43 1.02 0.35
C VAL A 169 -1.82 1.55 0.73
N GLY A 170 -2.38 2.51 -0.03
CA GLY A 170 -3.77 2.94 0.11
C GLY A 170 -4.77 1.79 -0.02
N ILE A 171 -4.62 0.97 -1.08
CA ILE A 171 -5.45 -0.23 -1.29
C ILE A 171 -5.32 -1.20 -0.11
N LEU A 172 -4.09 -1.44 0.38
CA LEU A 172 -3.86 -2.27 1.56
C LEU A 172 -4.64 -1.73 2.77
N ARG A 173 -4.55 -0.42 3.04
CA ARG A 173 -5.24 0.20 4.18
C ARG A 173 -6.76 0.11 4.07
N ASP A 174 -7.30 0.27 2.86
CA ASP A 174 -8.73 0.10 2.62
C ASP A 174 -9.18 -1.35 2.89
N TRP A 175 -8.37 -2.33 2.49
CA TRP A 175 -8.59 -3.74 2.82
C TRP A 175 -8.52 -4.02 4.32
N ILE A 176 -7.54 -3.44 5.03
CA ILE A 176 -7.41 -3.56 6.49
C ILE A 176 -8.68 -3.00 7.14
N LYS A 177 -9.05 -1.77 6.82
CA LYS A 177 -10.24 -1.10 7.37
C LYS A 177 -11.50 -1.90 7.11
N HIS A 178 -11.71 -2.34 5.88
CA HIS A 178 -12.87 -3.15 5.52
C HIS A 178 -12.94 -4.45 6.32
N THR A 179 -11.83 -5.16 6.43
CA THR A 179 -11.76 -6.44 7.15
C THR A 179 -12.01 -6.23 8.66
N LEU A 180 -11.43 -5.19 9.25
CA LEU A 180 -11.67 -4.82 10.65
C LEU A 180 -13.12 -4.39 10.89
N ASP A 181 -13.74 -3.68 9.96
CA ASP A 181 -15.16 -3.28 10.03
C ASP A 181 -16.13 -4.46 9.93
N LEU A 182 -15.79 -5.47 9.11
CA LEU A 182 -16.53 -6.74 9.06
C LEU A 182 -16.41 -7.53 10.37
N ALA A 183 -15.25 -7.49 11.01
CA ALA A 183 -14.98 -8.20 12.27
C ALA A 183 -15.71 -7.61 13.49
N LYS A 184 -16.13 -6.33 13.44
CA LYS A 184 -16.83 -5.67 14.56
C LYS A 184 -18.08 -6.46 14.99
N PRO A 185 -18.37 -6.61 16.30
CA PRO A 185 -19.60 -7.24 16.78
C PRO A 185 -20.84 -6.57 16.17
N VAL A 186 -21.86 -7.35 15.81
CA VAL A 186 -23.10 -6.83 15.18
C VAL A 186 -23.75 -5.73 16.03
N ALA A 187 -23.64 -5.81 17.36
CA ALA A 187 -24.13 -4.81 18.30
C ALA A 187 -23.50 -3.41 18.15
N VAL A 188 -22.28 -3.30 17.63
CA VAL A 188 -21.55 -2.01 17.48
C VAL A 188 -21.90 -1.31 16.16
N LYS A 189 -22.49 -2.02 15.18
CA LYS A 189 -22.84 -1.43 13.87
C LYS A 189 -24.06 -0.50 13.92
N GLY A 190 -24.91 -0.63 14.94
CA GLY A 190 -26.12 0.21 15.11
C GLY A 190 -25.90 1.54 15.85
N ALA A 191 -24.72 1.78 16.43
CA ALA A 191 -24.51 2.90 17.36
C ALA A 191 -24.13 4.24 16.68
N CYS A 192 -24.08 4.32 15.35
CA CYS A 192 -23.61 5.51 14.62
C CYS A 192 -24.69 6.26 13.81
N VAL A 193 -25.97 6.07 14.09
CA VAL A 193 -27.05 6.93 13.54
C VAL A 193 -28.20 7.05 14.55
N ILE A 194 -28.00 7.85 15.60
CA ILE A 194 -29.13 8.53 16.25
C ILE A 194 -28.79 10.01 16.22
N SER A 195 -29.23 10.66 15.14
CA SER A 195 -29.39 12.11 15.10
C SER A 195 -30.26 12.51 16.28
N ILE A 196 -29.67 13.18 17.27
CA ILE A 196 -30.42 13.87 18.32
C ILE A 196 -31.18 14.99 17.63
N SER A 197 -32.41 14.71 17.19
CA SER A 197 -33.39 15.73 16.86
C SER A 197 -33.70 16.49 18.14
N ARG A 198 -33.05 17.64 18.32
CA ARG A 198 -33.44 18.61 19.34
C ARG A 198 -34.93 18.91 19.16
N GLY A 199 -35.73 18.47 20.11
CA GLY A 199 -37.11 18.90 20.25
C GLY A 199 -37.14 20.43 20.33
N LYS A 200 -37.87 21.06 19.42
CA LYS A 200 -38.42 22.38 19.66
C LYS A 200 -39.63 22.17 20.55
N GLU A 201 -39.49 22.54 21.82
CA GLU A 201 -40.61 22.73 22.72
C GLU A 201 -41.51 23.84 22.16
N LEU A 202 -42.81 23.53 22.18
CA LEU A 202 -43.91 24.48 22.11
C LEU A 202 -43.89 25.36 23.36
N VAL A 203 -43.68 26.67 23.21
CA VAL A 203 -44.50 27.74 23.81
C VAL A 203 -44.48 28.93 22.84
#